data_AF-V9KP87-F1
#
_entry.id   AF-V9KP87-F1
#
_cell.length_a   1.000
_cell.length_b   1.000
_cell.length_c   1.000
_cell.angle_alpha   90.00
_cell.angle_beta   90.00
_cell.angle_gamma   90.00
#
_symmetry.space_group_name_H-M   'P 1'
#
loop_
_entity.id
_entity.type
_entity.pdbx_description
1 polymer ?
#
loop_
_entity_poly.entity_id
_entity_poly.type
_entity_poly.pdbx_seq_one_letter_code
_entity_poly.pdbx_strand_id
1 'polypeptide(L)'
;SALAAFALVSPGVVGVSAAGPLTLPWVVVPGGAVQLLCGSIAFSRGKTLESSAFVLYGAMWVVWGLTRFGGLYGTARGFRVSLGVVCFLLSNCFVVVGAVFLNKMWLAFSLAFQLVLISFLLDAVGANPYGYDVGVGVVFGLVSFYCFLATLFNQSFESPRMPVGSPLVKLSGYRQPGSECPHLQSRKASSVAQIAEIMKNGGACGIPTDTVYVLVAACNRPDAVEKAYNTKKQAKERPMSLWISNLSQLEPAKHLFSPLLWDFMHTVWPSSISLVIPRGQWLDCFGLKNAAKYIGTPQSIAIRIPDCAVTTHLIDQVGPIAVTSANPTGEADTTHHNQVYSKLGNKVDGVLCDGPSPENIASTVVDCTKMESGTLGFFRVGLVPKSEVLQLFEKVQKRHMNGLSNGSFSHQQPDLDTTPQQPHKRHSPNATYENQAFAVEEYDEKI
;
A
#
# COMPACT_ATOMS: atom_id res chain seq x y z
N SER A 1 6.72 11.59 31.66
CA SER A 1 7.81 12.59 31.66
C SER A 1 7.41 13.95 32.22
N ALA A 2 6.41 14.65 31.67
CA ALA A 2 6.02 15.99 32.18
C ALA A 2 5.62 15.99 33.67
N LEU A 3 4.75 15.07 34.09
CA LEU A 3 4.36 14.91 35.51
C LEU A 3 5.55 14.57 36.41
N ALA A 4 6.49 13.75 35.94
CA ALA A 4 7.72 13.42 36.67
C ALA A 4 8.64 14.65 36.80
N ALA A 5 8.70 15.51 35.78
CA ALA A 5 9.48 16.75 35.81
C ALA A 5 8.90 17.78 36.79
N PHE A 6 7.57 17.96 36.81
CA PHE A 6 6.93 18.87 37.78
C PHE A 6 7.02 18.36 39.22
N ALA A 7 7.08 17.04 39.44
CA ALA A 7 7.35 16.47 40.74
C ALA A 7 8.76 16.82 41.29
N LEU A 8 9.70 17.26 40.43
CA LEU A 8 11.03 17.73 40.85
C LEU A 8 11.04 19.15 41.43
N VAL A 9 10.02 19.96 41.12
CA VAL A 9 10.09 21.43 41.26
C VAL A 9 9.47 21.96 42.55
N SER A 10 8.72 21.15 43.32
CA SER A 10 8.01 21.64 44.51
C SER A 10 8.96 22.13 45.61
N PRO A 11 9.05 23.45 45.90
CA PRO A 11 9.85 23.97 47.00
C PRO A 11 9.12 23.73 48.31
N GLY A 12 9.83 23.25 49.33
CA GLY A 12 9.35 23.31 50.70
C GLY A 12 9.17 24.77 51.13
N VAL A 13 8.01 25.10 51.71
CA VAL A 13 7.73 26.42 52.30
C VAL A 13 8.75 26.69 53.40
N VAL A 14 9.39 27.86 53.33
CA VAL A 14 10.41 28.32 54.28
C VAL A 14 9.79 28.50 55.66
N GLY A 15 10.36 27.83 56.68
CA GLY A 15 10.14 28.20 58.07
C GLY A 15 9.77 27.12 59.07
N VAL A 16 9.96 25.82 58.81
CA VAL A 16 10.04 24.79 59.87
C VAL A 16 11.01 23.70 59.42
N SER A 17 11.83 23.23 60.35
CA SER A 17 12.80 22.14 60.26
C SER A 17 12.36 20.98 59.32
N ALA A 18 13.27 20.56 58.43
CA ALA A 18 13.18 19.38 57.56
C ALA A 18 12.11 19.42 56.44
N ALA A 19 12.22 20.38 55.50
CA ALA A 19 11.47 20.32 54.25
C ALA A 19 12.38 19.84 53.09
N GLY A 20 12.48 18.52 52.91
CA GLY A 20 12.92 17.95 51.64
C GLY A 20 11.87 18.19 50.55
N PRO A 21 12.24 18.18 49.26
CA PRO A 21 11.27 18.34 48.17
C PRO A 21 10.15 17.30 48.34
N LEU A 22 8.89 17.76 48.34
CA LEU A 22 7.71 16.89 48.42
C LEU A 22 7.50 16.21 47.06
N THR A 23 8.45 15.39 46.69
CA THR A 23 8.39 14.53 45.52
C THR A 23 7.42 13.40 45.84
N LEU A 24 6.49 13.10 44.94
CA LEU A 24 5.65 11.92 45.00
C LEU A 24 6.40 10.76 44.31
N PRO A 25 7.21 9.93 45.00
CA PRO A 25 7.84 8.73 44.42
C PRO A 25 6.84 7.87 43.65
N TRP A 26 5.60 7.85 44.15
CA TRP A 26 4.45 7.14 43.60
C TRP A 26 3.96 7.66 42.24
N VAL A 27 4.42 8.82 41.75
CA VAL A 27 4.13 9.31 40.39
C VAL A 27 5.27 8.99 39.43
N VAL A 28 6.51 9.07 39.92
CA VAL A 28 7.72 8.89 39.09
C VAL A 28 7.92 7.41 38.72
N VAL A 29 7.79 6.50 39.69
CA VAL A 29 8.02 5.06 39.47
C VAL A 29 6.95 4.44 38.54
N PRO A 30 5.64 4.63 38.77
CA PRO A 30 4.62 4.15 37.83
C PRO A 30 4.71 4.83 36.46
N GLY A 31 5.06 6.12 36.41
CA GLY A 31 5.30 6.83 35.16
C GLY A 31 6.44 6.22 34.34
N GLY A 32 7.54 5.83 35.00
CA GLY A 32 8.64 5.11 34.37
C GLY A 32 8.25 3.70 33.90
N ALA A 33 7.44 2.98 34.66
CA ALA A 33 6.92 1.66 34.28
C ALA A 33 6.01 1.73 33.05
N VAL A 34 5.11 2.72 32.99
CA VAL A 34 4.30 2.98 31.79
C VAL A 34 5.18 3.29 30.58
N GLN A 35 6.24 4.07 30.78
CA GLN A 35 7.18 4.41 29.70
C GLN A 35 7.95 3.18 29.18
N LEU A 36 8.32 2.25 30.06
CA LEU A 36 8.90 0.95 29.68
C LEU A 36 7.91 0.12 28.85
N LEU A 37 6.65 0.04 29.27
CA LEU A 37 5.60 -0.67 28.53
C LEU A 37 5.38 -0.05 27.14
N CYS A 38 5.31 1.27 27.04
CA CYS A 38 5.21 1.98 25.76
C CYS A 38 6.42 1.70 24.85
N GLY A 39 7.63 1.67 25.43
CA GLY A 39 8.83 1.27 24.72
C GLY A 39 8.73 -0.14 24.14
N SER A 40 8.38 -1.13 24.97
CA SER A 40 8.21 -2.53 24.53
C SER A 40 7.17 -2.69 23.43
N ILE A 41 6.07 -1.93 23.48
CA ILE A 41 5.04 -1.92 22.41
C ILE A 41 5.55 -1.24 21.14
N ALA A 42 6.36 -0.18 21.26
CA ALA A 42 6.97 0.47 20.09
C ALA A 42 8.00 -0.45 19.41
N PHE A 43 8.74 -1.25 20.19
CA PHE A 43 9.68 -2.24 19.69
C PHE A 43 8.98 -3.32 18.85
N SER A 44 7.86 -3.87 19.34
CA SER A 44 7.10 -4.91 18.61
C SER A 44 6.51 -4.41 17.30
N ARG A 45 6.41 -3.08 17.12
CA ARG A 45 5.96 -2.41 15.88
C ARG A 45 7.09 -1.98 14.95
N GLY A 46 8.33 -2.37 15.22
CA GLY A 46 9.49 -2.09 14.35
C GLY A 46 10.08 -0.68 14.47
N LYS A 47 9.68 0.11 15.48
CA LYS A 47 10.20 1.47 15.71
C LYS A 47 11.39 1.44 16.67
N THR A 48 12.58 1.14 16.16
CA THR A 48 13.76 0.82 16.98
C THR A 48 14.26 2.00 17.82
N LEU A 49 14.46 3.20 17.24
CA LEU A 49 15.05 4.34 17.95
C LEU A 49 14.10 4.93 19.01
N GLU A 50 12.83 5.17 18.65
CA GLU A 50 11.81 5.68 19.58
C GLU A 50 11.63 4.73 20.77
N SER A 51 11.57 3.43 20.49
CA SER A 51 11.49 2.38 21.53
C SER A 51 12.68 2.43 22.49
N SER A 52 13.90 2.44 21.97
CA SER A 52 15.11 2.47 22.79
C SER A 52 15.16 3.69 23.72
N ALA A 53 14.74 4.87 23.23
CA ALA A 53 14.66 6.08 24.04
C ALA A 53 13.61 5.95 25.16
N PHE A 54 12.41 5.44 24.87
CA PHE A 54 11.39 5.24 25.90
C PHE A 54 11.80 4.22 26.96
N VAL A 55 12.45 3.13 26.57
CA VAL A 55 12.96 2.11 27.50
C VAL A 55 14.05 2.71 28.40
N LEU A 56 15.03 3.42 27.81
CA LEU A 56 16.12 4.04 28.56
C LEU A 56 15.60 5.05 29.60
N TYR A 57 14.68 5.92 29.18
CA TYR A 57 14.11 6.96 30.04
C TYR A 57 13.20 6.38 31.12
N GLY A 58 12.41 5.35 30.79
CA GLY A 58 11.58 4.64 31.77
C GLY A 58 12.42 3.94 32.84
N ALA A 59 13.49 3.23 32.44
CA ALA A 59 14.43 2.59 33.35
C ALA A 59 15.10 3.61 34.28
N MET A 60 15.53 4.75 33.73
CA MET A 60 16.09 5.85 34.51
C MET A 60 15.11 6.38 35.56
N TRP A 61 13.87 6.72 35.18
CA TRP A 61 12.88 7.26 36.12
C TRP A 61 12.55 6.27 37.25
N VAL A 62 12.50 4.97 36.95
CA VAL A 62 12.30 3.93 37.97
C VAL A 62 13.50 3.84 38.92
N VAL A 63 14.71 3.68 38.39
CA VAL A 63 15.94 3.57 39.20
C VAL A 63 16.16 4.82 40.05
N TRP A 64 15.93 5.99 39.47
CA TRP A 64 16.13 7.26 40.16
C TRP A 64 15.02 7.56 41.18
N GLY A 65 13.76 7.30 40.84
CA GLY A 65 12.63 7.43 41.76
C GLY A 65 12.80 6.54 42.99
N LEU A 66 13.30 5.32 42.81
CA LEU A 66 13.61 4.40 43.91
C LEU A 66 14.83 4.85 44.72
N THR A 67 15.92 5.27 44.07
CA THR A 67 17.15 5.63 44.79
C THR A 67 16.98 6.91 45.59
N ARG A 68 16.39 7.97 45.02
CA ARG A 68 16.25 9.29 45.68
C ARG A 68 15.11 9.37 46.68
N PHE A 69 13.97 8.75 46.40
CA PHE A 69 12.76 8.91 47.20
C PHE A 69 12.33 7.65 47.95
N GLY A 70 12.90 6.49 47.61
CA GLY A 70 12.69 5.23 48.33
C GLY A 70 13.59 5.04 49.56
N GLY A 71 14.29 6.09 50.03
CA GLY A 71 15.15 6.03 51.22
C GLY A 71 16.51 5.35 51.03
N LEU A 72 16.84 4.90 49.82
CA LEU A 72 18.12 4.27 49.47
C LEU A 72 19.27 5.28 49.29
N TYR A 73 18.96 6.58 49.34
CA TYR A 73 19.90 7.67 49.03
C TYR A 73 21.02 7.84 50.07
N GLY A 74 20.80 7.44 51.32
CA GLY A 74 21.74 7.67 52.42
C GLY A 74 22.94 6.71 52.45
N THR A 75 22.77 5.46 52.02
CA THR A 75 23.81 4.41 52.10
C THR A 75 24.57 4.18 50.79
N ALA A 76 24.11 4.77 49.68
CA ALA A 76 24.63 4.54 48.33
C ALA A 76 25.26 5.77 47.65
N ARG A 77 25.27 6.95 48.29
CA ARG A 77 26.00 8.12 47.76
C ARG A 77 27.49 7.78 47.63
N GLY A 78 28.01 7.94 46.43
CA GLY A 78 29.40 7.64 46.12
C GLY A 78 29.58 7.00 44.74
N PHE A 79 30.75 6.39 44.56
CA PHE A 79 31.27 5.94 43.25
C PHE A 79 30.30 5.06 42.44
N ARG A 80 29.56 4.16 43.08
CA ARG A 80 28.70 3.18 42.38
C ARG A 80 27.49 3.82 41.70
N VAL A 81 26.85 4.78 42.36
CA VAL A 81 25.70 5.50 41.78
C VAL A 81 26.18 6.43 40.67
N SER A 82 27.30 7.14 40.88
CA SER A 82 27.91 7.98 39.85
C SER A 82 28.27 7.17 38.60
N LEU A 83 28.82 5.96 38.75
CA LEU A 83 29.14 5.07 37.63
C LEU A 83 27.88 4.68 36.84
N GLY A 84 26.78 4.36 37.52
CA GLY A 84 25.50 4.06 36.87
C GLY A 84 24.97 5.26 36.07
N VAL A 85 25.00 6.47 36.65
CA VAL A 85 24.57 7.70 35.97
C VAL A 85 25.45 8.00 34.75
N VAL A 86 26.75 7.76 34.83
CA VAL A 86 27.67 7.90 33.68
C VAL A 86 27.30 6.94 32.55
N CYS A 87 26.95 5.69 32.84
CA CYS A 87 26.47 4.76 31.80
C CYS A 87 25.22 5.29 31.08
N PHE A 88 24.25 5.82 31.83
CA PHE A 88 23.05 6.41 31.24
C PHE A 88 23.32 7.69 30.45
N LEU A 89 24.28 8.53 30.88
CA LEU A 89 24.73 9.71 30.14
C LEU A 89 25.30 9.29 28.77
N LEU A 90 26.15 8.27 28.74
CA LEU A 90 26.73 7.75 27.49
C LEU A 90 25.65 7.15 26.58
N SER A 91 24.72 6.36 27.12
CA SER A 91 23.60 5.83 26.35
C SER A 91 22.69 6.94 25.79
N ASN A 92 22.43 7.99 26.57
CA ASN A 92 21.62 9.12 26.09
C ASN A 92 22.37 9.98 25.08
N CYS A 93 23.70 10.09 25.12
CA CYS A 93 24.47 10.70 24.04
C CYS A 93 24.20 10.02 22.69
N PHE A 94 24.09 8.68 22.67
CA PHE A 94 23.72 7.95 21.45
C PHE A 94 22.30 8.31 20.98
N VAL A 95 21.35 8.44 21.92
CA VAL A 95 19.98 8.87 21.60
C VAL A 95 19.96 10.30 21.06
N VAL A 96 20.75 11.23 21.63
CA VAL A 96 20.88 12.61 21.13
C VAL A 96 21.43 12.61 19.70
N VAL A 97 22.48 11.84 19.42
CA VAL A 97 23.02 11.69 18.06
C VAL A 97 21.95 11.14 17.11
N GLY A 98 21.20 10.13 17.52
CA GLY A 98 20.07 9.61 16.75
C GLY A 98 18.97 10.66 16.50
N ALA A 99 18.67 11.49 17.50
CA ALA A 99 17.64 12.52 17.45
C ALA A 99 17.96 13.65 16.46
N VAL A 100 19.24 13.90 16.17
CA VAL A 100 19.70 14.83 15.11
C VAL A 100 19.10 14.47 13.75
N PHE A 101 18.86 13.18 13.49
CA PHE A 101 18.31 12.67 12.24
C PHE A 101 16.77 12.55 12.24
N LEU A 102 16.11 12.77 13.39
CA LEU A 102 14.65 12.63 13.52
C LEU A 102 13.92 13.96 13.32
N ASN A 103 13.94 14.84 14.33
CA ASN A 103 13.36 16.17 14.27
C ASN A 103 13.86 17.04 15.43
N LYS A 104 13.71 18.37 15.30
CA LYS A 104 14.14 19.33 16.33
C LYS A 104 13.47 19.10 17.67
N MET A 105 12.21 18.64 17.68
CA MET A 105 11.48 18.34 18.90
C MET A 105 12.13 17.18 19.69
N TRP A 106 12.44 16.07 19.03
CA TRP A 106 13.15 14.92 19.63
C TRP A 106 14.55 15.30 20.09
N LEU A 107 15.24 16.14 19.31
CA LEU A 107 16.54 16.65 19.71
C LEU A 107 16.45 17.50 20.98
N ALA A 108 15.53 18.47 21.04
CA ALA A 108 15.32 19.31 22.21
C ALA A 108 14.93 18.46 23.45
N PHE A 109 14.08 17.45 23.27
CA PHE A 109 13.69 16.53 24.33
C PHE A 109 14.86 15.71 24.87
N SER A 110 15.66 15.11 23.98
CA SER A 110 16.83 14.31 24.36
C SER A 110 17.96 15.13 25.00
N LEU A 111 18.16 16.38 24.54
CA LEU A 111 19.09 17.34 25.14
C LEU A 111 18.63 17.83 26.51
N ALA A 112 17.35 18.15 26.67
CA ALA A 112 16.79 18.52 27.96
C ALA A 112 16.92 17.36 28.96
N PHE A 113 16.73 16.12 28.51
CA PHE A 113 16.98 14.94 29.34
C PHE A 113 18.46 14.76 29.68
N GLN A 114 19.38 15.10 28.78
CA GLN A 114 20.83 15.09 29.06
C GLN A 114 21.17 16.04 30.23
N LEU A 115 20.56 17.23 30.28
CA LEU A 115 20.75 18.16 31.39
C LEU A 115 20.27 17.58 32.72
N VAL A 116 19.15 16.83 32.71
CA VAL A 116 18.64 16.13 33.90
C VAL A 116 19.67 15.10 34.39
N LEU A 117 20.25 14.32 33.49
CA LEU A 117 21.29 13.35 33.82
C LEU A 117 22.57 14.00 34.39
N ILE A 118 22.95 15.17 33.87
CA ILE A 118 24.08 15.95 34.42
C ILE A 118 23.76 16.41 35.84
N SER A 119 22.54 16.90 36.10
CA SER A 119 22.11 17.26 37.45
C SER A 119 22.21 16.08 38.42
N PHE A 120 21.82 14.88 37.96
CA PHE A 120 21.91 13.67 38.77
C PHE A 120 23.35 13.27 39.07
N LEU A 121 24.25 13.42 38.11
CA LEU A 121 25.68 13.14 38.33
C LEU A 121 26.28 14.11 39.34
N LEU A 122 25.97 15.40 39.21
CA LEU A 122 26.45 16.43 40.14
C LEU A 122 25.92 16.21 41.56
N ASP A 123 24.67 15.80 41.70
CA ASP A 123 24.08 15.45 43.00
C ASP A 123 24.74 14.21 43.61
N ALA A 124 25.00 13.17 42.80
CA ALA A 124 25.68 11.94 43.26
C ALA A 124 27.10 12.18 43.76
N VAL A 125 27.81 13.18 43.21
CA VAL A 125 29.17 13.59 43.61
C VAL A 125 29.16 14.70 44.68
N GLY A 126 27.99 15.23 45.04
CA GLY A 126 27.86 16.29 46.04
C GLY A 126 28.32 17.68 45.55
N ALA A 127 28.38 17.88 44.24
CA ALA A 127 28.83 19.12 43.59
C ALA A 127 27.70 19.86 42.85
N ASN A 128 26.43 19.57 43.16
CA ASN A 128 25.29 20.19 42.50
C ASN A 128 25.12 21.67 42.95
N PRO A 129 25.22 22.64 42.03
CA PRO A 129 24.96 24.05 42.36
C PRO A 129 23.52 24.25 42.84
N TYR A 130 23.33 25.18 43.79
CA TYR A 130 22.01 25.49 44.32
C TYR A 130 21.06 25.93 43.20
N GLY A 131 19.90 25.27 43.08
CA GLY A 131 18.85 25.58 42.12
C GLY A 131 19.07 25.05 40.70
N TYR A 132 20.19 24.37 40.42
CA TYR A 132 20.45 23.77 39.10
C TYR A 132 19.44 22.65 38.76
N ASP A 133 19.13 21.80 39.74
CA ASP A 133 18.15 20.71 39.65
C ASP A 133 16.74 21.24 39.37
N VAL A 134 16.34 22.31 40.05
CA VAL A 134 15.06 23.00 39.83
C VAL A 134 14.99 23.61 38.43
N GLY A 135 16.04 24.34 38.01
CA GLY A 135 16.08 24.99 36.70
C GLY A 135 16.00 23.98 35.55
N VAL A 136 16.77 22.90 35.62
CA VAL A 136 16.75 21.82 34.62
C VAL A 136 15.41 21.08 34.63
N GLY A 137 14.81 20.84 35.80
CA GLY A 137 13.48 20.24 35.93
C GLY A 137 12.39 21.06 35.23
N VAL A 138 12.40 22.38 35.39
CA VAL A 138 11.48 23.30 34.69
C VAL A 138 11.67 23.24 33.18
N VAL A 139 12.92 23.32 32.69
CA VAL A 139 13.23 23.23 31.26
C VAL A 139 12.73 21.91 30.68
N PHE A 140 13.04 20.78 31.32
CA PHE A 140 12.59 19.48 30.85
C PHE A 140 11.06 19.32 30.91
N GLY A 141 10.41 19.90 31.92
CA GLY A 141 8.95 19.92 32.05
C GLY A 141 8.27 20.67 30.89
N LEU A 142 8.77 21.86 30.55
CA LEU A 142 8.26 22.67 29.43
C LEU A 142 8.44 21.96 28.09
N VAL A 143 9.64 21.42 27.83
CA VAL A 143 9.92 20.66 26.60
C VAL A 143 9.04 19.42 26.52
N SER A 144 8.90 18.67 27.61
CA SER A 144 8.01 17.49 27.68
C SER A 144 6.55 17.85 27.41
N PHE A 145 6.08 18.96 27.95
CA PHE A 145 4.71 19.43 27.77
C PHE A 145 4.45 19.87 26.34
N TYR A 146 5.40 20.57 25.72
CA TYR A 146 5.34 20.89 24.29
C TYR A 146 5.28 19.63 23.43
N CYS A 147 6.17 18.64 23.66
CA CYS A 147 6.16 17.38 22.92
C CYS A 147 4.82 16.64 23.04
N PHE A 148 4.24 16.64 24.25
CA PHE A 148 2.93 16.05 24.50
C PHE A 148 1.83 16.75 23.70
N LEU A 149 1.71 18.07 23.80
CA LEU A 149 0.72 18.83 23.06
C LEU A 149 0.93 18.67 21.54
N ALA A 150 2.17 18.76 21.05
CA ALA A 150 2.48 18.62 19.62
C ALA A 150 2.03 17.25 19.09
N THR A 151 2.27 16.19 19.85
CA THR A 151 1.84 14.84 19.49
C THR A 151 0.32 14.71 19.53
N LEU A 152 -0.33 15.23 20.58
CA LEU A 152 -1.78 15.19 20.74
C LEU A 152 -2.49 15.90 19.58
N PHE A 153 -2.11 17.15 19.29
CA PHE A 153 -2.73 17.92 18.21
C PHE A 153 -2.45 17.32 16.83
N ASN A 154 -1.23 16.85 16.56
CA ASN A 154 -0.89 16.26 15.26
C ASN A 154 -1.55 14.87 15.05
N GLN A 155 -2.03 14.21 16.10
CA GLN A 155 -2.80 12.97 16.00
C GLN A 155 -4.31 13.20 15.95
N SER A 156 -4.80 14.27 16.57
CA SER A 156 -6.24 14.58 16.61
C SER A 156 -6.76 15.32 15.38
N PHE A 157 -5.90 16.04 14.65
CA PHE A 157 -6.30 16.84 13.49
C PHE A 157 -5.69 16.29 12.19
N GLU A 158 -6.45 16.35 11.09
CA GLU A 158 -6.03 15.88 9.76
C GLU A 158 -4.83 16.67 9.17
N SER A 159 -4.55 17.86 9.70
CA SER A 159 -3.40 18.69 9.33
C SER A 159 -2.51 18.96 10.56
N PRO A 160 -1.18 18.80 10.46
CA PRO A 160 -0.28 19.07 11.57
C PRO A 160 -0.26 20.57 11.86
N ARG A 161 -0.84 20.97 13.00
CA ARG A 161 -0.93 22.38 13.40
C ARG A 161 0.23 22.87 14.26
N MET A 162 1.01 21.96 14.85
CA MET A 162 2.15 22.32 15.68
C MET A 162 3.49 21.84 15.11
N PRO A 163 4.50 22.73 15.05
CA PRO A 163 5.77 22.45 14.39
C PRO A 163 6.64 21.50 15.23
N VAL A 164 6.90 20.30 14.71
CA VAL A 164 7.89 19.35 15.28
C VAL A 164 9.32 19.65 14.83
N GLY A 165 9.47 20.46 13.78
CA GLY A 165 10.74 20.88 13.17
C GLY A 165 11.38 19.80 12.29
N SER A 166 12.19 20.22 11.33
CA SER A 166 12.92 19.29 10.44
C SER A 166 14.14 18.67 11.14
N PRO A 167 14.65 17.50 10.72
CA PRO A 167 15.95 16.98 11.15
C PRO A 167 17.07 18.04 11.02
N LEU A 168 18.06 18.00 11.90
CA LEU A 168 19.24 18.87 11.85
C LEU A 168 20.25 18.39 10.79
N VAL A 169 20.48 17.08 10.72
CA VAL A 169 21.33 16.48 9.68
C VAL A 169 20.44 15.67 8.76
N LYS A 170 20.41 16.07 7.50
CA LYS A 170 19.69 15.36 6.43
C LYS A 170 20.65 14.37 5.81
N LEU A 171 20.43 13.07 6.03
CA LEU A 171 21.04 12.05 5.18
C LEU A 171 20.59 12.32 3.73
N SER A 172 21.54 12.33 2.80
CA SER A 172 21.25 12.46 1.37
C SER A 172 20.23 11.39 0.98
N GLY A 173 19.01 11.81 0.66
CA GLY A 173 17.84 10.94 0.47
C GLY A 173 16.52 11.50 1.03
N TYR A 174 16.56 12.52 1.91
CA TYR A 174 15.35 13.17 2.43
C TYR A 174 15.24 14.62 1.94
N ARG A 175 14.28 14.91 1.04
CA ARG A 175 14.01 16.23 0.46
C ARG A 175 12.76 16.89 1.06
N GLN A 176 12.77 18.22 1.06
CA GLN A 176 11.91 19.18 1.75
C GLN A 176 10.39 19.12 1.47
N PRO A 177 9.55 19.63 2.39
CA PRO A 177 8.10 19.76 2.23
C PRO A 177 7.76 20.87 1.22
N GLY A 178 6.98 20.53 0.19
CA GLY A 178 6.58 21.46 -0.86
C GLY A 178 6.14 20.78 -2.17
N SER A 179 6.43 19.49 -2.32
CA SER A 179 5.81 18.59 -3.30
C SER A 179 6.00 17.17 -2.77
N GLU A 180 5.36 16.88 -1.64
CA GLU A 180 5.37 15.52 -1.10
C GLU A 180 4.62 14.64 -2.09
N CYS A 181 5.31 13.65 -2.68
CA CYS A 181 4.63 12.50 -3.26
C CYS A 181 3.84 11.85 -2.11
N PRO A 182 2.50 11.90 -2.10
CA PRO A 182 1.72 11.36 -1.00
C PRO A 182 1.82 9.84 -1.00
N HIS A 183 2.17 9.27 0.15
CA HIS A 183 2.18 7.83 0.39
C HIS A 183 0.88 7.46 1.10
N LEU A 184 -0.09 6.98 0.34
CA LEU A 184 -1.47 6.80 0.80
C LEU A 184 -1.80 5.33 0.95
N GLN A 185 -2.48 4.95 2.03
CA GLN A 185 -2.78 3.54 2.32
C GLN A 185 -3.88 3.01 1.39
N SER A 186 -3.62 1.90 0.68
CA SER A 186 -4.54 1.21 -0.26
C SER A 186 -5.90 0.89 0.34
N ARG A 187 -5.92 0.47 1.61
CA ARG A 187 -7.13 0.04 2.34
C ARG A 187 -8.16 1.13 2.64
N LYS A 188 -7.86 2.41 2.34
CA LYS A 188 -8.78 3.53 2.57
C LYS A 188 -9.33 4.02 1.23
N ALA A 189 -10.65 4.06 1.10
CA ALA A 189 -11.30 4.58 -0.10
C ALA A 189 -10.90 6.03 -0.43
N SER A 190 -10.73 6.88 0.60
CA SER A 190 -10.27 8.26 0.43
C SER A 190 -8.84 8.36 -0.13
N SER A 191 -7.95 7.43 0.24
CA SER A 191 -6.60 7.33 -0.35
C SER A 191 -6.66 7.01 -1.83
N VAL A 192 -7.49 6.02 -2.22
CA VAL A 192 -7.64 5.62 -3.63
C VAL A 192 -8.21 6.78 -4.44
N ALA A 193 -9.23 7.46 -3.92
CA ALA A 193 -9.81 8.66 -4.55
C ALA A 193 -8.78 9.79 -4.71
N GLN A 194 -7.91 9.99 -3.73
CA GLN A 194 -6.85 11.00 -3.81
C GLN A 194 -5.78 10.63 -4.85
N ILE A 195 -5.37 9.35 -4.94
CA ILE A 195 -4.49 8.88 -6.03
C ILE A 195 -5.17 9.03 -7.39
N ALA A 196 -6.47 8.71 -7.48
CA ALA A 196 -7.25 8.89 -8.71
C ALA A 196 -7.27 10.35 -9.14
N GLU A 197 -7.43 11.29 -8.21
CA GLU A 197 -7.41 12.73 -8.48
C GLU A 197 -6.03 13.20 -8.98
N ILE A 198 -4.93 12.69 -8.40
CA ILE A 198 -3.57 12.97 -8.88
C ILE A 198 -3.42 12.49 -10.33
N MET A 199 -3.85 11.27 -10.64
CA MET A 199 -3.79 10.72 -12.00
C MET A 199 -4.68 11.48 -12.98
N LYS A 200 -5.89 11.86 -12.55
CA LYS A 200 -6.80 12.72 -13.32
C LYS A 200 -6.22 14.09 -13.58
N ASN A 201 -5.32 14.60 -12.75
CA ASN A 201 -4.63 15.87 -12.96
C ASN A 201 -3.28 15.73 -13.66
N GLY A 202 -3.00 14.58 -14.29
CA GLY A 202 -1.80 14.36 -15.09
C GLY A 202 -0.60 13.82 -14.31
N GLY A 203 -0.81 13.35 -13.07
CA GLY A 203 0.23 12.71 -12.27
C GLY A 203 0.50 11.25 -12.66
N ALA A 204 1.75 10.81 -12.46
CA ALA A 204 2.17 9.42 -12.56
C ALA A 204 2.32 8.81 -11.17
N CYS A 205 1.63 7.71 -10.91
CA CYS A 205 1.52 7.11 -9.57
C CYS A 205 2.11 5.70 -9.51
N GLY A 206 2.71 5.36 -8.37
CA GLY A 206 3.08 4.01 -8.02
C GLY A 206 1.91 3.26 -7.40
N ILE A 207 1.57 2.08 -7.90
CA ILE A 207 0.43 1.30 -7.39
C ILE A 207 0.79 -0.18 -7.16
N PRO A 208 0.12 -0.86 -6.19
CA PRO A 208 0.30 -2.29 -5.95
C PRO A 208 -0.36 -3.12 -7.06
N THR A 209 0.04 -4.39 -7.19
CA THR A 209 -0.63 -5.35 -8.08
C THR A 209 -0.63 -6.74 -7.42
N ASP A 210 -1.27 -7.71 -8.07
CA ASP A 210 -1.17 -9.16 -7.79
C ASP A 210 0.24 -9.72 -8.03
N THR A 211 1.11 -8.94 -8.66
CA THR A 211 2.51 -9.27 -8.92
C THR A 211 3.41 -8.23 -8.26
N VAL A 212 4.13 -7.44 -9.05
CA VAL A 212 5.06 -6.40 -8.58
C VAL A 212 4.42 -5.01 -8.63
N TYR A 213 4.96 -4.05 -7.90
CA TYR A 213 4.55 -2.65 -8.00
C TYR A 213 4.89 -2.07 -9.38
N VAL A 214 4.00 -1.20 -9.86
CA VAL A 214 4.09 -0.59 -11.18
C VAL A 214 3.94 0.93 -11.11
N LEU A 215 4.51 1.63 -12.09
CA LEU A 215 4.30 3.05 -12.33
C LEU A 215 3.25 3.20 -13.43
N VAL A 216 2.24 4.03 -13.15
CA VAL A 216 1.07 4.17 -14.02
C VAL A 216 0.71 5.62 -14.29
N ALA A 217 0.08 5.85 -15.44
CA ALA A 217 -0.53 7.13 -15.81
C ALA A 217 -1.87 6.87 -16.50
N ALA A 218 -2.83 7.77 -16.34
CA ALA A 218 -4.13 7.64 -17.00
C ALA A 218 -4.00 7.86 -18.52
N CYS A 219 -4.61 6.99 -19.34
CA CYS A 219 -4.50 7.06 -20.80
C CYS A 219 -5.12 8.33 -21.40
N ASN A 220 -6.13 8.89 -20.75
CA ASN A 220 -6.77 10.16 -21.14
C ASN A 220 -5.93 11.41 -20.78
N ARG A 221 -4.73 11.22 -20.22
CA ARG A 221 -3.72 12.26 -19.94
C ARG A 221 -2.42 11.98 -20.70
N PRO A 222 -2.33 12.37 -21.99
CA PRO A 222 -1.17 12.06 -22.84
C PRO A 222 0.17 12.59 -22.29
N ASP A 223 0.13 13.74 -21.63
CA ASP A 223 1.25 14.37 -20.93
C ASP A 223 1.77 13.51 -19.77
N ALA A 224 0.86 12.93 -18.98
CA ALA A 224 1.21 12.02 -17.89
C ALA A 224 1.82 10.71 -18.40
N VAL A 225 1.28 10.16 -19.49
CA VAL A 225 1.82 8.95 -20.14
C VAL A 225 3.23 9.21 -20.65
N GLU A 226 3.47 10.34 -21.31
CA GLU A 226 4.80 10.73 -21.76
C GLU A 226 5.78 10.93 -20.60
N LYS A 227 5.35 11.56 -19.51
CA LYS A 227 6.15 11.71 -18.28
C LYS A 227 6.51 10.35 -17.65
N ALA A 228 5.54 9.44 -17.55
CA ALA A 228 5.76 8.08 -17.03
C ALA A 228 6.72 7.28 -17.92
N TYR A 229 6.58 7.39 -19.24
CA TYR A 229 7.50 6.77 -20.20
C TYR A 229 8.94 7.31 -20.03
N ASN A 230 9.10 8.63 -19.99
CA ASN A 230 10.40 9.31 -19.87
C ASN A 230 11.06 9.14 -18.50
N THR A 231 10.37 8.51 -17.53
CA THR A 231 10.97 8.18 -16.24
C THR A 231 12.15 7.21 -16.40
N LYS A 232 12.14 6.38 -17.45
CA LYS A 232 13.17 5.37 -17.73
C LYS A 232 14.11 5.79 -18.87
N LYS A 233 15.42 5.62 -18.66
CA LYS A 233 16.45 5.94 -19.68
C LYS A 233 16.39 5.03 -20.91
N GLN A 234 15.93 3.78 -20.78
CA GLN A 234 15.82 2.79 -21.86
C GLN A 234 14.35 2.51 -22.26
N ALA A 235 13.44 3.48 -22.09
CA ALA A 235 12.03 3.30 -22.40
C ALA A 235 11.76 2.90 -23.89
N LYS A 236 12.70 3.21 -24.79
CA LYS A 236 12.61 2.85 -26.22
C LYS A 236 12.61 1.35 -26.49
N GLU A 237 13.20 0.53 -25.61
CA GLU A 237 13.32 -0.92 -25.82
C GLU A 237 12.13 -1.70 -25.26
N ARG A 238 11.35 -1.12 -24.33
CA ARG A 238 10.21 -1.78 -23.68
C ARG A 238 9.02 -0.82 -23.62
N PRO A 239 8.08 -0.92 -24.59
CA PRO A 239 6.92 -0.05 -24.59
C PRO A 239 6.02 -0.31 -23.38
N MET A 240 5.21 0.68 -23.02
CA MET A 240 4.23 0.55 -21.94
C MET A 240 3.12 -0.43 -22.35
N SER A 241 2.53 -1.10 -21.36
CA SER A 241 1.30 -1.90 -21.55
C SER A 241 0.05 -1.07 -21.20
N LEU A 242 -1.10 -1.49 -21.71
CA LEU A 242 -2.41 -0.88 -21.42
C LEU A 242 -3.18 -1.75 -20.44
N TRP A 243 -3.62 -1.22 -19.31
CA TRP A 243 -4.44 -1.98 -18.36
C TRP A 243 -5.84 -1.40 -18.29
N ILE A 244 -6.82 -2.30 -18.19
CA ILE A 244 -8.25 -2.01 -18.09
C ILE A 244 -8.79 -2.71 -16.83
N SER A 245 -9.91 -2.23 -16.29
CA SER A 245 -10.53 -2.80 -15.09
C SER A 245 -11.49 -3.94 -15.42
N ASN A 246 -12.13 -3.88 -16.59
CA ASN A 246 -13.09 -4.87 -17.05
C ASN A 246 -13.14 -4.90 -18.58
N LEU A 247 -13.64 -6.01 -19.14
CA LEU A 247 -13.75 -6.17 -20.59
C LEU A 247 -14.80 -5.26 -21.24
N SER A 248 -15.77 -4.73 -20.48
CA SER A 248 -16.74 -3.78 -21.01
C SER A 248 -16.07 -2.49 -21.51
N GLN A 249 -14.88 -2.13 -20.99
CA GLN A 249 -14.07 -1.03 -21.53
C GLN A 249 -13.59 -1.26 -22.98
N LEU A 250 -13.54 -2.51 -23.45
CA LEU A 250 -13.22 -2.88 -24.84
C LEU A 250 -14.44 -3.22 -25.69
N GLU A 251 -15.63 -3.27 -25.10
CA GLU A 251 -16.86 -3.68 -25.78
C GLU A 251 -17.22 -2.86 -27.02
N PRO A 252 -17.03 -1.52 -27.05
CA PRO A 252 -17.22 -0.73 -28.27
C PRO A 252 -16.32 -1.19 -29.44
N ALA A 253 -15.18 -1.78 -29.13
CA ALA A 253 -14.20 -2.31 -30.08
C ALA A 253 -14.32 -3.84 -30.28
N LYS A 254 -15.30 -4.52 -29.68
CA LYS A 254 -15.45 -5.99 -29.74
C LYS A 254 -15.38 -6.53 -31.17
N HIS A 255 -16.02 -5.84 -32.11
CA HIS A 255 -16.09 -6.22 -33.53
C HIS A 255 -14.73 -6.20 -34.25
N LEU A 256 -13.69 -5.61 -33.65
CA LEU A 256 -12.32 -5.57 -34.19
C LEU A 256 -11.46 -6.73 -33.68
N PHE A 257 -11.97 -7.54 -32.74
CA PHE A 257 -11.30 -8.73 -32.22
C PHE A 257 -11.95 -9.99 -32.79
N SER A 258 -11.16 -11.05 -32.96
CA SER A 258 -11.73 -12.34 -33.32
C SER A 258 -12.55 -12.92 -32.16
N PRO A 259 -13.59 -13.74 -32.44
CA PRO A 259 -14.35 -14.43 -31.40
C PRO A 259 -13.46 -15.25 -30.46
N LEU A 260 -12.47 -15.95 -31.02
CA LEU A 260 -11.53 -16.77 -30.26
C LEU A 260 -10.70 -15.93 -29.28
N LEU A 261 -10.19 -14.77 -29.72
CA LEU A 261 -9.45 -13.86 -28.86
C LEU A 261 -10.33 -13.27 -27.76
N TRP A 262 -11.56 -12.88 -28.09
CA TRP A 262 -12.50 -12.30 -27.13
C TRP A 262 -12.85 -13.30 -26.00
N ASP A 263 -13.16 -14.54 -26.35
CA ASP A 263 -13.49 -15.59 -25.37
C ASP A 263 -12.26 -16.00 -24.56
N PHE A 264 -11.07 -15.95 -25.14
CA PHE A 264 -9.82 -16.17 -24.43
C PHE A 264 -9.55 -15.06 -23.41
N MET A 265 -9.74 -13.78 -23.78
CA MET A 265 -9.65 -12.65 -22.85
C MET A 265 -10.62 -12.83 -21.66
N HIS A 266 -11.87 -13.21 -21.93
CA HIS A 266 -12.88 -13.43 -20.89
C HIS A 266 -12.55 -14.63 -19.98
N THR A 267 -11.87 -15.65 -20.51
CA THR A 267 -11.49 -16.83 -19.72
C THR A 267 -10.25 -16.56 -18.87
N VAL A 268 -9.33 -15.74 -19.37
CA VAL A 268 -8.03 -15.48 -18.74
C VAL A 268 -8.11 -14.38 -17.68
N TRP A 269 -8.96 -13.37 -17.85
CA TRP A 269 -8.97 -12.20 -16.99
C TRP A 269 -10.15 -12.15 -16.02
N PRO A 270 -9.95 -11.61 -14.80
CA PRO A 270 -8.72 -11.01 -14.25
C PRO A 270 -7.65 -12.05 -13.88
N SER A 271 -6.36 -11.75 -14.13
CA SER A 271 -5.23 -12.64 -13.74
C SER A 271 -3.83 -12.02 -13.89
N SER A 272 -2.83 -12.82 -13.52
CA SER A 272 -1.41 -12.58 -13.74
C SER A 272 -0.89 -12.88 -15.17
N ILE A 273 -1.77 -12.85 -16.16
CA ILE A 273 -1.44 -13.03 -17.58
C ILE A 273 -1.65 -11.72 -18.34
N SER A 274 -0.65 -11.27 -19.10
CA SER A 274 -0.75 -10.16 -20.04
C SER A 274 -0.81 -10.70 -21.47
N LEU A 275 -1.75 -10.21 -22.26
CA LEU A 275 -1.98 -10.66 -23.63
C LEU A 275 -1.47 -9.61 -24.61
N VAL A 276 -0.57 -10.01 -25.51
CA VAL A 276 -0.09 -9.18 -26.62
C VAL A 276 -0.99 -9.43 -27.82
N ILE A 277 -1.71 -8.41 -28.24
CA ILE A 277 -2.67 -8.48 -29.34
C ILE A 277 -2.31 -7.49 -30.46
N PRO A 278 -2.84 -7.66 -31.68
CA PRO A 278 -2.63 -6.71 -32.76
C PRO A 278 -3.07 -5.30 -32.35
N ARG A 279 -2.23 -4.33 -32.67
CA ARG A 279 -2.57 -2.91 -32.50
C ARG A 279 -3.64 -2.54 -33.53
N GLY A 280 -4.66 -1.79 -33.12
CA GLY A 280 -5.70 -1.30 -34.01
C GLY A 280 -6.22 0.08 -33.61
N GLN A 281 -7.14 0.61 -34.43
CA GLN A 281 -7.82 1.90 -34.19
C GLN A 281 -8.67 1.91 -32.91
N TRP A 282 -8.97 0.73 -32.35
CA TRP A 282 -9.64 0.62 -31.05
C TRP A 282 -8.89 1.34 -29.92
N LEU A 283 -7.59 1.59 -30.05
CA LEU A 283 -6.81 2.30 -29.05
C LEU A 283 -7.20 3.79 -28.94
N ASP A 284 -7.78 4.37 -30.00
CA ASP A 284 -8.10 5.79 -30.09
C ASP A 284 -9.22 6.20 -29.14
N CYS A 285 -10.09 5.25 -28.73
CA CYS A 285 -11.17 5.52 -27.78
C CYS A 285 -10.68 5.85 -26.36
N PHE A 286 -9.40 5.61 -26.04
CA PHE A 286 -8.83 5.83 -24.71
C PHE A 286 -8.17 7.21 -24.53
N GLY A 287 -8.28 8.11 -25.51
CA GLY A 287 -7.85 9.50 -25.36
C GLY A 287 -6.33 9.71 -25.35
N LEU A 288 -5.57 8.74 -25.87
CA LEU A 288 -4.10 8.72 -25.83
C LEU A 288 -3.44 9.77 -26.74
N LYS A 289 -4.11 10.18 -27.84
CA LYS A 289 -3.57 11.13 -28.82
C LYS A 289 -2.13 10.77 -29.20
N ASN A 290 -1.21 11.74 -29.14
CA ASN A 290 0.20 11.56 -29.48
C ASN A 290 0.97 10.60 -28.55
N ALA A 291 0.45 10.31 -27.35
CA ALA A 291 1.08 9.39 -26.41
C ALA A 291 0.87 7.91 -26.77
N ALA A 292 -0.02 7.61 -27.73
CA ALA A 292 -0.27 6.25 -28.20
C ALA A 292 0.99 5.54 -28.72
N LYS A 293 2.01 6.29 -29.15
CA LYS A 293 3.33 5.77 -29.57
C LYS A 293 4.17 5.17 -28.44
N TYR A 294 3.85 5.48 -27.18
CA TYR A 294 4.55 4.97 -25.99
C TYR A 294 3.95 3.66 -25.46
N ILE A 295 2.79 3.25 -25.97
CA ILE A 295 2.06 2.06 -25.53
C ILE A 295 2.05 1.03 -26.65
N GLY A 296 2.63 -0.14 -26.38
CA GLY A 296 2.89 -1.17 -27.38
C GLY A 296 3.91 -0.76 -28.46
N THR A 297 4.06 -1.63 -29.45
CA THR A 297 4.82 -1.41 -30.68
C THR A 297 3.86 -0.90 -31.79
N PRO A 298 4.36 -0.52 -32.98
CA PRO A 298 3.49 -0.21 -34.11
C PRO A 298 2.58 -1.38 -34.53
N GLN A 299 2.96 -2.64 -34.25
CA GLN A 299 2.25 -3.84 -34.67
C GLN A 299 1.36 -4.44 -33.57
N SER A 300 1.73 -4.30 -32.30
CA SER A 300 1.08 -5.03 -31.21
C SER A 300 1.10 -4.27 -29.88
N ILE A 301 0.19 -4.61 -28.98
CA ILE A 301 0.06 -3.99 -27.66
C ILE A 301 -0.23 -5.05 -26.60
N ALA A 302 0.45 -4.94 -25.46
CA ALA A 302 0.19 -5.77 -24.29
C ALA A 302 -0.96 -5.18 -23.47
N ILE A 303 -1.97 -5.99 -23.19
CA ILE A 303 -3.12 -5.64 -22.35
C ILE A 303 -3.19 -6.57 -21.14
N ARG A 304 -3.75 -6.09 -20.02
CA ARG A 304 -4.01 -6.89 -18.82
C ARG A 304 -5.19 -6.33 -18.01
N ILE A 305 -5.96 -7.24 -17.40
CA ILE A 305 -6.80 -6.94 -16.23
C ILE A 305 -6.13 -7.62 -15.02
N PRO A 306 -5.49 -6.88 -14.11
CA PRO A 306 -4.80 -7.48 -12.97
C PRO A 306 -5.81 -8.04 -11.96
N ASP A 307 -5.45 -9.13 -11.28
CA ASP A 307 -6.25 -9.67 -10.17
C ASP A 307 -5.96 -8.93 -8.86
N CYS A 308 -6.17 -7.61 -8.89
CA CYS A 308 -5.87 -6.73 -7.77
C CYS A 308 -7.01 -5.74 -7.57
N ALA A 309 -7.87 -6.00 -6.59
CA ALA A 309 -9.10 -5.24 -6.36
C ALA A 309 -8.86 -3.73 -6.24
N VAL A 310 -7.82 -3.31 -5.52
CA VAL A 310 -7.51 -1.87 -5.35
C VAL A 310 -7.08 -1.22 -6.66
N THR A 311 -6.33 -1.94 -7.50
CA THR A 311 -5.85 -1.43 -8.80
C THR A 311 -6.98 -1.41 -9.82
N THR A 312 -7.79 -2.46 -9.89
CA THR A 312 -8.99 -2.50 -10.74
C THR A 312 -9.96 -1.38 -10.35
N HIS A 313 -10.19 -1.16 -9.06
CA HIS A 313 -11.04 -0.07 -8.58
C HIS A 313 -10.47 1.31 -8.91
N LEU A 314 -9.15 1.49 -8.84
CA LEU A 314 -8.50 2.73 -9.28
C LEU A 314 -8.69 2.97 -10.79
N ILE A 315 -8.54 1.92 -11.61
CA ILE A 315 -8.76 1.98 -13.06
C ILE A 315 -10.22 2.34 -13.39
N ASP A 316 -11.20 1.82 -12.63
CA ASP A 316 -12.60 2.23 -12.79
C ASP A 316 -12.81 3.73 -12.56
N GLN A 317 -12.07 4.34 -11.64
CA GLN A 317 -12.21 5.77 -11.34
C GLN A 317 -11.53 6.69 -12.36
N VAL A 318 -10.41 6.26 -12.96
CA VAL A 318 -9.57 7.11 -13.84
C VAL A 318 -9.70 6.77 -15.33
N GLY A 319 -10.28 5.61 -15.65
CA GLY A 319 -10.26 5.00 -16.97
C GLY A 319 -9.01 4.13 -17.19
N PRO A 320 -8.82 3.58 -18.40
CA PRO A 320 -7.65 2.77 -18.73
C PRO A 320 -6.33 3.47 -18.44
N ILE A 321 -5.33 2.69 -18.05
CA ILE A 321 -4.03 3.20 -17.59
C ILE A 321 -2.89 2.65 -18.44
N ALA A 322 -1.89 3.49 -18.69
CA ALA A 322 -0.62 3.08 -19.25
C ALA A 322 0.29 2.63 -18.11
N VAL A 323 0.90 1.45 -18.26
CA VAL A 323 1.65 0.79 -17.18
C VAL A 323 3.08 0.49 -17.63
N THR A 324 4.04 0.81 -16.75
CA THR A 324 5.43 0.36 -16.83
C THR A 324 5.90 -0.12 -15.46
N SER A 325 6.93 -0.97 -15.41
CA SER A 325 7.44 -1.48 -14.12
C SER A 325 8.01 -0.34 -13.25
N ALA A 326 7.86 -0.41 -11.92
CA ALA A 326 8.29 0.67 -11.00
C ALA A 326 9.78 0.59 -10.62
N ASN A 327 10.65 0.20 -11.55
CA ASN A 327 12.09 0.07 -11.37
C ASN A 327 12.87 0.75 -12.53
N PRO A 328 14.04 1.36 -12.25
CA PRO A 328 15.00 1.78 -13.25
C PRO A 328 15.39 0.60 -14.14
N THR A 329 15.74 0.88 -15.39
CA THR A 329 16.03 -0.19 -16.33
C THR A 329 17.27 -0.99 -15.91
N GLY A 330 17.13 -2.32 -15.89
CA GLY A 330 18.18 -3.25 -15.48
C GLY A 330 18.19 -3.59 -13.98
N GLU A 331 17.41 -2.89 -13.16
CA GLU A 331 17.29 -3.20 -11.74
C GLU A 331 16.22 -4.28 -11.46
N ALA A 332 16.31 -4.89 -10.27
CA ALA A 332 15.29 -5.81 -9.78
C ALA A 332 13.91 -5.14 -9.72
N ASP A 333 12.85 -5.95 -9.86
CA ASP A 333 11.48 -5.47 -9.76
C ASP A 333 11.19 -4.89 -8.36
N THR A 334 10.15 -4.07 -8.30
CA THR A 334 9.78 -3.33 -7.10
C THR A 334 8.67 -4.09 -6.40
N THR A 335 8.95 -4.63 -5.21
CA THR A 335 8.03 -5.52 -4.48
C THR A 335 7.47 -4.88 -3.22
N HIS A 336 7.72 -3.59 -3.00
CA HIS A 336 7.20 -2.87 -1.84
C HIS A 336 7.02 -1.38 -2.17
N HIS A 337 5.97 -0.74 -1.66
CA HIS A 337 5.69 0.68 -1.93
C HIS A 337 6.87 1.62 -1.60
N ASN A 338 7.58 1.38 -0.49
CA ASN A 338 8.79 2.12 -0.14
C ASN A 338 9.88 2.10 -1.22
N GLN A 339 9.98 1.01 -1.99
CA GLN A 339 10.97 0.88 -3.06
C GLN A 339 10.59 1.71 -4.29
N VAL A 340 9.30 1.98 -4.51
CA VAL A 340 8.83 2.78 -5.66
C VAL A 340 9.44 4.17 -5.60
N TYR A 341 9.23 4.86 -4.48
CA TYR A 341 9.74 6.22 -4.30
C TYR A 341 11.26 6.23 -4.14
N SER A 342 11.87 5.24 -3.47
CA SER A 342 13.33 5.21 -3.33
C SER A 342 14.04 5.07 -4.69
N LYS A 343 13.45 4.33 -5.64
CA LYS A 343 14.01 4.10 -6.97
C LYS A 343 13.69 5.19 -7.98
N LEU A 344 12.46 5.71 -7.96
CA LEU A 344 11.98 6.67 -8.98
C LEU A 344 12.03 8.13 -8.51
N GLY A 345 12.13 8.37 -7.20
CA GLY A 345 12.28 9.68 -6.59
C GLY A 345 11.17 10.64 -6.98
N ASN A 346 11.55 11.86 -7.34
CA ASN A 346 10.66 12.96 -7.71
C ASN A 346 9.92 12.78 -9.04
N LYS A 347 10.06 11.62 -9.70
CA LYS A 347 9.33 11.29 -10.93
C LYS A 347 7.97 10.65 -10.66
N VAL A 348 7.67 10.37 -9.40
CA VAL A 348 6.40 9.80 -8.93
C VAL A 348 5.63 10.89 -8.20
N ASP A 349 4.38 11.08 -8.59
CA ASP A 349 3.49 12.10 -8.04
C ASP A 349 2.59 11.58 -6.92
N GLY A 350 2.53 10.27 -6.71
CA GLY A 350 1.81 9.61 -5.62
C GLY A 350 2.10 8.11 -5.53
N VAL A 351 2.06 7.53 -4.33
CA VAL A 351 2.25 6.08 -4.13
C VAL A 351 1.09 5.52 -3.30
N LEU A 352 0.38 4.56 -3.88
CA LEU A 352 -0.61 3.76 -3.17
C LEU A 352 0.11 2.62 -2.44
N CYS A 353 0.03 2.61 -1.12
CA CYS A 353 0.81 1.77 -0.22
C CYS A 353 0.00 0.59 0.26
N ASP A 354 0.42 -0.63 -0.10
CA ASP A 354 -0.24 -1.89 0.24
C ASP A 354 0.73 -2.92 0.86
N GLY A 355 1.81 -2.45 1.49
CA GLY A 355 2.83 -3.36 2.04
C GLY A 355 3.68 -4.03 0.96
N PRO A 356 4.21 -5.24 1.23
CA PRO A 356 4.90 -6.06 0.25
C PRO A 356 3.92 -6.63 -0.78
N SER A 357 4.38 -6.76 -2.02
CA SER A 357 3.72 -7.50 -3.08
C SER A 357 3.44 -8.94 -2.65
N PRO A 358 2.29 -9.54 -3.03
CA PRO A 358 2.00 -10.94 -2.77
C PRO A 358 3.05 -11.87 -3.39
N GLU A 359 3.52 -11.49 -4.58
CA GLU A 359 4.46 -12.26 -5.39
C GLU A 359 5.69 -11.42 -5.76
N ASN A 360 6.83 -12.08 -5.97
CA ASN A 360 8.08 -11.44 -6.37
C ASN A 360 8.41 -11.60 -7.87
N ILE A 361 7.55 -12.29 -8.63
CA ILE A 361 7.70 -12.57 -10.05
C ILE A 361 6.66 -11.77 -10.85
N ALA A 362 7.08 -11.23 -12.00
CA ALA A 362 6.20 -10.49 -12.90
C ALA A 362 5.18 -11.41 -13.63
N SER A 363 4.19 -10.81 -14.28
CA SER A 363 3.17 -11.53 -15.07
C SER A 363 3.75 -12.32 -16.24
N THR A 364 3.05 -13.39 -16.62
CA THR A 364 3.28 -14.13 -17.87
C THR A 364 2.80 -13.28 -19.05
N VAL A 365 3.60 -13.17 -20.11
CA VAL A 365 3.31 -12.35 -21.30
C VAL A 365 3.16 -13.26 -22.51
N VAL A 366 1.93 -13.37 -23.01
CA VAL A 366 1.51 -14.29 -24.06
C VAL A 366 1.32 -13.53 -25.35
N ASP A 367 1.88 -14.02 -26.45
CA ASP A 367 1.66 -13.49 -27.79
C ASP A 367 0.43 -14.15 -28.42
N CYS A 368 -0.61 -13.35 -28.62
CA CYS A 368 -1.88 -13.74 -29.23
C CYS A 368 -2.02 -13.20 -30.66
N THR A 369 -0.98 -12.57 -31.23
CA THR A 369 -1.07 -11.97 -32.58
C THR A 369 -1.32 -12.98 -33.70
N LYS A 370 -0.95 -14.25 -33.48
CA LYS A 370 -1.16 -15.38 -34.41
C LYS A 370 -2.19 -16.39 -33.90
N MET A 371 -3.05 -16.02 -32.97
CA MET A 371 -3.99 -16.93 -32.32
C MET A 371 -4.91 -17.68 -33.30
N GLU A 372 -5.31 -17.04 -34.39
CA GLU A 372 -6.12 -17.65 -35.45
C GLU A 372 -5.43 -18.83 -36.17
N SER A 373 -4.09 -18.89 -36.14
CA SER A 373 -3.33 -20.05 -36.64
C SER A 373 -3.30 -21.24 -35.67
N GLY A 374 -4.00 -21.12 -34.53
CA GLY A 374 -4.04 -22.15 -33.49
C GLY A 374 -2.81 -22.21 -32.60
N THR A 375 -1.93 -21.19 -32.64
CA THR A 375 -0.69 -21.17 -31.86
C THR A 375 -0.59 -19.92 -30.98
N LEU A 376 -0.02 -20.09 -29.78
CA LEU A 376 0.34 -19.01 -28.86
C LEU A 376 1.85 -18.90 -28.75
N GLY A 377 2.36 -17.66 -28.79
CA GLY A 377 3.75 -17.36 -28.44
C GLY A 377 3.89 -16.92 -26.99
N PHE A 378 5.12 -16.86 -26.49
CA PHE A 378 5.41 -16.41 -25.13
C PHE A 378 6.62 -15.48 -25.16
N PHE A 379 6.40 -14.21 -24.80
CA PHE A 379 7.50 -13.25 -24.62
C PHE A 379 8.18 -13.41 -23.26
N ARG A 380 7.40 -13.85 -22.25
CA ARG A 380 7.89 -14.11 -20.90
C ARG A 380 6.99 -15.13 -20.22
N VAL A 381 7.59 -16.13 -19.57
CA VAL A 381 6.89 -16.97 -18.58
C VAL A 381 7.16 -16.36 -17.21
N GLY A 382 6.10 -15.95 -16.52
CA GLY A 382 6.12 -15.29 -15.22
C GLY A 382 5.43 -16.14 -14.17
N LEU A 383 4.59 -15.52 -13.33
CA LEU A 383 3.87 -16.21 -12.25
C LEU A 383 3.04 -17.40 -12.73
N VAL A 384 2.36 -17.26 -13.88
CA VAL A 384 1.50 -18.32 -14.43
C VAL A 384 2.30 -19.23 -15.37
N PRO A 385 2.44 -20.53 -15.10
CA PRO A 385 3.20 -21.44 -15.96
C PRO A 385 2.63 -21.55 -17.37
N LYS A 386 3.52 -21.81 -18.35
CA LYS A 386 3.14 -22.00 -19.75
C LYS A 386 2.08 -23.08 -19.95
N SER A 387 2.16 -24.18 -19.21
CA SER A 387 1.20 -25.29 -19.29
C SER A 387 -0.23 -24.88 -18.94
N GLU A 388 -0.38 -24.05 -17.92
CA GLU A 388 -1.69 -23.56 -17.48
C GLU A 388 -2.32 -22.65 -18.54
N VAL A 389 -1.53 -21.73 -19.12
CA VAL A 389 -2.00 -20.87 -20.22
C VAL A 389 -2.47 -21.71 -21.42
N LEU A 390 -1.71 -22.74 -21.80
CA LEU A 390 -2.08 -23.63 -22.90
C LEU A 390 -3.35 -24.43 -22.61
N GLN A 391 -3.53 -24.91 -21.37
CA GLN A 391 -4.78 -25.58 -20.97
C GLN A 391 -5.99 -24.66 -21.06
N LEU A 392 -5.86 -23.39 -20.65
CA LEU A 392 -6.91 -22.39 -20.80
C LEU A 392 -7.24 -22.17 -22.28
N PHE A 393 -6.23 -22.08 -23.14
CA PHE A 393 -6.41 -21.89 -24.57
C PHE A 393 -7.10 -23.09 -25.24
N GLU A 394 -6.66 -24.31 -24.96
CA GLU A 394 -7.30 -25.54 -25.46
C GLU A 394 -8.77 -25.63 -25.04
N LYS A 395 -9.09 -25.24 -23.81
CA LYS A 395 -10.47 -25.21 -23.31
C LYS A 395 -11.35 -24.27 -24.12
N VAL A 396 -10.82 -23.10 -24.49
CA VAL A 396 -11.54 -22.11 -25.33
C VAL A 396 -11.66 -22.64 -26.76
N GLN A 397 -10.60 -23.18 -27.35
CA GLN A 397 -10.65 -23.78 -28.70
C GLN A 397 -11.70 -24.89 -28.80
N LYS A 398 -11.77 -25.80 -27.82
CA LYS A 398 -12.78 -26.86 -27.78
C LYS A 398 -14.20 -26.31 -27.74
N ARG A 399 -14.44 -25.22 -26.99
CA ARG A 399 -15.76 -24.56 -26.96
C ARG A 399 -16.13 -23.98 -28.33
N HIS A 400 -15.18 -23.35 -29.03
CA HIS A 400 -15.44 -22.85 -30.39
C HIS A 400 -15.71 -23.97 -31.39
N MET A 401 -14.94 -25.06 -31.35
CA MET A 401 -15.16 -26.21 -32.23
C MET A 401 -16.54 -26.85 -32.00
N ASN A 402 -16.96 -27.01 -30.75
CA ASN A 402 -18.27 -27.57 -30.41
C ASN A 402 -19.43 -26.59 -30.70
N GLY A 403 -19.20 -25.28 -30.60
CA GLY A 403 -20.17 -24.26 -30.99
C GLY A 403 -20.41 -24.22 -32.50
N LEU A 404 -19.35 -24.45 -33.30
CA LEU A 404 -19.44 -24.58 -34.76
C LEU A 404 -20.13 -25.88 -35.20
N SER A 405 -19.98 -26.99 -34.46
CA SER A 405 -20.64 -28.26 -34.81
C SER A 405 -22.16 -28.23 -34.60
N ASN A 406 -22.66 -27.41 -33.66
CA ASN A 406 -24.09 -27.33 -33.36
C ASN A 406 -24.88 -26.39 -34.29
N GLY A 407 -24.22 -25.66 -35.20
CA GLY A 407 -24.84 -24.74 -36.16
C GLY A 407 -25.29 -25.38 -37.49
N SER A 408 -25.09 -26.69 -37.67
CA SER A 408 -25.32 -27.39 -38.95
C SER A 408 -26.56 -28.30 -38.90
N PHE A 409 -27.73 -27.75 -38.59
CA PHE A 409 -29.02 -28.39 -38.90
C PHE A 409 -30.00 -27.34 -39.41
N SER A 410 -29.87 -26.98 -40.69
CA SER A 410 -30.89 -26.23 -41.44
C SER A 410 -30.69 -26.48 -42.93
N HIS A 411 -31.08 -27.67 -43.39
CA HIS A 411 -31.53 -27.83 -44.76
C HIS A 411 -32.72 -28.79 -44.77
N GLN A 412 -33.91 -28.22 -44.83
CA GLN A 412 -35.04 -28.89 -45.45
C GLN A 412 -34.77 -28.95 -46.95
N GLN A 413 -34.86 -30.15 -47.52
CA GLN A 413 -35.01 -30.35 -48.96
C GLN A 413 -36.13 -31.39 -49.15
N PRO A 414 -37.04 -31.19 -50.12
CA PRO A 414 -38.33 -31.90 -50.15
C PRO A 414 -38.20 -33.27 -50.85
N ASP A 415 -38.73 -34.31 -50.20
CA ASP A 415 -38.80 -35.66 -50.75
C ASP A 415 -39.87 -35.75 -51.85
N LEU A 416 -39.46 -36.25 -53.01
CA LEU A 416 -40.31 -36.66 -54.13
C LEU A 416 -40.07 -38.14 -54.41
N ASP A 417 -41.18 -38.87 -54.45
CA ASP A 417 -41.38 -40.25 -54.91
C ASP A 417 -40.64 -41.40 -54.22
N THR A 418 -41.42 -42.28 -53.59
CA THR A 418 -41.63 -43.65 -54.10
C THR A 418 -42.68 -44.43 -53.29
N THR A 419 -43.75 -44.83 -53.96
CA THR A 419 -44.66 -45.95 -53.60
C THR A 419 -44.21 -47.23 -54.34
N PRO A 420 -44.77 -48.44 -54.09
CA PRO A 420 -45.42 -48.99 -52.88
C PRO A 420 -44.99 -50.45 -52.57
N GLN A 421 -45.00 -50.91 -51.31
CA GLN A 421 -45.30 -52.32 -50.99
C GLN A 421 -46.09 -52.45 -49.68
N GLN A 422 -47.32 -52.97 -49.82
CA GLN A 422 -48.19 -53.51 -48.76
C GLN A 422 -47.84 -55.01 -48.50
N PRO A 423 -48.52 -55.72 -47.57
CA PRO A 423 -48.73 -55.42 -46.15
C PRO A 423 -48.44 -56.68 -45.29
N HIS A 424 -48.27 -56.59 -43.97
CA HIS A 424 -48.82 -57.64 -43.09
C HIS A 424 -48.98 -57.24 -41.61
N LYS A 425 -50.19 -57.54 -41.14
CA LYS A 425 -50.77 -57.49 -39.79
C LYS A 425 -49.88 -58.00 -38.65
N ARG A 426 -50.04 -57.40 -37.46
CA ARG A 426 -50.45 -58.06 -36.19
C ARG A 426 -50.60 -57.00 -35.08
N HIS A 427 -51.84 -56.73 -34.66
CA HIS A 427 -52.46 -57.17 -33.39
C HIS A 427 -52.32 -56.15 -32.24
N SER A 428 -53.41 -55.42 -32.01
CA SER A 428 -53.80 -54.91 -30.68
C SER A 428 -54.47 -56.03 -29.88
N PRO A 429 -54.50 -55.91 -28.54
CA PRO A 429 -55.76 -55.55 -27.87
C PRO A 429 -55.53 -54.47 -26.77
N ASN A 430 -56.29 -53.38 -26.79
CA ASN A 430 -57.53 -53.14 -26.03
C ASN A 430 -57.38 -53.15 -24.49
N ALA A 431 -57.51 -51.97 -23.88
CA ALA A 431 -58.38 -51.72 -22.72
C ALA A 431 -58.57 -50.20 -22.46
N THR A 432 -59.70 -49.71 -22.94
CA THR A 432 -60.61 -48.65 -22.45
C THR A 432 -60.79 -48.60 -20.92
N TYR A 433 -61.29 -47.59 -20.18
CA TYR A 433 -62.03 -46.31 -20.32
C TYR A 433 -61.52 -45.42 -19.14
N GLU A 434 -61.61 -44.08 -19.10
CA GLU A 434 -62.79 -43.35 -18.60
C GLU A 434 -62.63 -41.82 -18.76
N ASN A 435 -63.75 -41.19 -19.05
CA ASN A 435 -63.99 -39.76 -19.17
C ASN A 435 -63.88 -39.02 -17.83
N GLN A 436 -63.47 -37.75 -17.87
CA GLN A 436 -64.24 -36.67 -17.23
C GLN A 436 -63.92 -35.32 -17.87
N ALA A 437 -64.95 -34.74 -18.49
CA ALA A 437 -65.02 -33.37 -18.98
C ALA A 437 -65.44 -32.42 -17.84
N PHE A 438 -65.06 -31.14 -17.92
CA PHE A 438 -65.88 -29.95 -17.61
C PHE A 438 -65.06 -28.68 -18.00
N ALA A 439 -65.40 -28.05 -19.14
CA ALA A 439 -66.01 -26.71 -19.29
C ALA A 439 -65.10 -25.54 -18.87
N VAL A 440 -64.50 -24.79 -19.80
CA VAL A 440 -65.05 -23.63 -20.56
C VAL A 440 -65.44 -22.46 -19.65
N GLU A 441 -64.65 -21.38 -19.72
CA GLU A 441 -65.21 -20.02 -19.79
C GLU A 441 -64.25 -19.10 -20.55
N GLU A 442 -64.85 -18.45 -21.54
CA GLU A 442 -64.35 -17.48 -22.51
C GLU A 442 -64.73 -16.10 -21.99
N TYR A 443 -63.85 -15.10 -22.06
CA TYR A 443 -64.29 -13.70 -22.13
C TYR A 443 -63.32 -12.84 -22.93
N ASP A 444 -63.96 -12.05 -23.77
CA ASP A 444 -63.48 -11.32 -24.93
C ASP A 444 -63.11 -9.85 -24.59
N GLU A 445 -62.33 -9.26 -25.50
CA GLU A 445 -62.10 -7.84 -25.82
C GLU A 445 -62.47 -6.69 -24.86
N LYS A 446 -61.55 -5.70 -24.72
CA LYS A 446 -61.73 -4.35 -25.32
C LYS A 446 -60.60 -3.33 -25.07
N ILE A 447 -60.28 -2.64 -26.17
CA ILE A 447 -59.59 -1.34 -26.40
C ILE A 447 -58.05 -1.36 -26.49
#